data_AF-A0A0G0W0J8-F1
#
_entry.id   AF-A0A0G0W0J8-F1
#
_cell.length_a   1.000
_cell.length_b   1.000
_cell.length_c   1.000
_cell.angle_alpha   90.00
_cell.angle_beta   90.00
_cell.angle_gamma   90.00
#
_symmetry.space_group_name_H-M   'P 1'
#
loop_
_entity.id
_entity.type
_entity.pdbx_description
1 polymer ?
#
loop_
_entity_poly.entity_id
_entity_poly.type
_entity_poly.pdbx_seq_one_letter_code
_entity_poly.pdbx_strand_id
1 'polypeptide(L)'
;MEVYKTYKYSPRVIRIVLVLVLLNFIFLIKDFFEKGIGESNIIILISAIGFLLIVLVKKFIPNSVISKKIVLFSTLWLIASVVSVGVLYLFNYQKISKSETPQQNSVMPQREESTEIKLLSPNGGEKWVAGKTYTISWTSKNINDVIIVLNQGASRSLLIGPETGVNASLGKFDWKPESFTFYTQRNDLKISIRDVAYCGYIDESTGIECVKDELPHGDSSDNYFSITRIEGKVMATQVIYFSPAEIPTETNEGSCWTTSLSVQRKGAWRCAVGNAIFDPCFTISGSKNLVCNANPVMGENGFLLKLAESLPSDTSVDNSGRGWGWLIELEDGTTCKFITGATGLIDDKRINYDCSDGSFILGDLQIGTIWKAEQVDNLQTRLTEFVPIRRVWQ
;
A
#
# COMPACT_ATOMS: atom_id res chain seq x y z
N MET A 1 -20.72 4.78 78.65
CA MET A 1 -20.16 3.45 78.36
C MET A 1 -21.08 2.86 77.30
N GLU A 2 -20.72 2.71 76.03
CA GLU A 2 -19.58 1.96 75.49
C GLU A 2 -18.84 2.66 74.34
N VAL A 3 -17.60 2.20 74.16
CA VAL A 3 -16.56 2.68 73.25
C VAL A 3 -16.72 2.01 71.88
N TYR A 4 -16.85 2.76 70.78
CA TYR A 4 -16.71 2.19 69.43
C TYR A 4 -15.23 2.19 69.01
N LYS A 5 -14.61 1.01 69.10
CA LYS A 5 -13.29 0.70 68.51
C LYS A 5 -13.36 0.81 66.99
N THR A 6 -12.55 1.69 66.41
CA THR A 6 -12.24 1.72 64.98
C THR A 6 -11.28 0.56 64.65
N TYR A 7 -11.76 -0.44 63.92
CA TYR A 7 -10.89 -1.48 63.35
C TYR A 7 -10.08 -0.89 62.19
N LYS A 8 -8.79 -0.65 62.44
CA LYS A 8 -7.83 -0.17 61.43
C LYS A 8 -7.23 -1.40 60.74
N TYR A 9 -7.65 -1.69 59.52
CA TYR A 9 -7.10 -2.80 58.74
C TYR A 9 -5.64 -2.53 58.34
N SER A 10 -4.82 -3.58 58.38
CA SER A 10 -3.41 -3.51 57.97
C SER A 10 -3.29 -3.19 56.47
N PRO A 11 -2.39 -2.27 56.07
CA PRO A 11 -2.14 -1.94 54.66
C PRO A 11 -1.81 -3.14 53.77
N ARG A 12 -1.31 -4.25 54.35
CA ARG A 12 -1.04 -5.50 53.63
C ARG A 12 -2.31 -6.20 53.19
N VAL A 13 -3.38 -6.19 53.99
CA VAL A 13 -4.66 -6.82 53.65
C VAL A 13 -5.37 -6.04 52.54
N ILE A 14 -5.31 -4.70 52.60
CA ILE A 14 -5.87 -3.83 51.57
C ILE A 14 -5.15 -4.03 50.23
N ARG A 15 -3.82 -4.17 50.23
CA ARG A 15 -3.04 -4.46 49.02
C ARG A 15 -3.36 -5.82 48.41
N ILE A 16 -3.53 -6.87 49.23
CA ILE A 16 -3.88 -8.21 48.73
C ILE A 16 -5.26 -8.20 48.07
N VAL A 17 -6.24 -7.52 48.68
CA VAL A 17 -7.59 -7.40 48.12
C VAL A 17 -7.57 -6.61 46.80
N LEU A 18 -6.80 -5.52 46.72
CA LEU A 18 -6.65 -4.74 45.48
C LEU A 18 -6.00 -5.56 44.35
N VAL A 19 -4.98 -6.36 44.66
CA VAL A 19 -4.31 -7.22 43.68
C VAL A 19 -5.25 -8.31 43.16
N LEU A 20 -6.06 -8.93 44.04
CA LEU A 20 -7.04 -9.95 43.64
C LEU A 20 -8.20 -9.38 42.80
N VAL A 21 -8.59 -8.13 43.04
CA VAL A 21 -9.59 -7.43 42.21
C VAL A 21 -9.01 -7.08 40.84
N LEU A 22 -7.76 -6.60 40.78
CA LEU A 22 -7.07 -6.32 39.52
C LEU A 22 -6.83 -7.57 38.67
N LEU A 23 -6.46 -8.70 39.28
CA LEU A 23 -6.25 -9.95 38.56
C LEU A 23 -7.56 -10.53 37.98
N ASN A 24 -8.67 -10.44 38.72
CA ASN A 24 -9.99 -10.82 38.19
C ASN A 24 -10.46 -9.87 37.08
N PHE A 25 -10.14 -8.58 37.17
CA PHE A 25 -10.48 -7.59 36.16
C PHE A 25 -9.75 -7.83 34.82
N ILE A 26 -8.47 -8.20 34.88
CA ILE A 26 -7.67 -8.51 33.68
C ILE A 26 -8.20 -9.79 32.99
N PHE A 27 -8.61 -10.80 33.76
CA PHE A 27 -9.15 -12.05 33.19
C PHE A 27 -10.50 -11.83 32.48
N LEU A 28 -11.38 -11.00 33.05
CA LEU A 28 -12.67 -10.63 32.45
C LEU A 28 -12.52 -9.77 31.18
N ILE A 29 -11.52 -8.89 31.15
CA ILE A 29 -11.24 -8.08 29.95
C ILE A 29 -10.67 -8.95 28.83
N LYS A 30 -9.83 -9.94 29.15
CA LYS A 30 -9.24 -10.82 28.14
C LYS A 30 -10.29 -11.69 27.42
N ASP A 31 -11.23 -12.27 28.17
CA ASP A 31 -12.34 -13.07 27.61
C ASP A 31 -13.33 -12.19 26.80
N PHE A 32 -13.38 -10.88 27.12
CA PHE A 32 -14.21 -9.89 26.42
C PHE A 32 -13.61 -9.43 25.08
N PHE A 33 -12.27 -9.30 24.98
CA PHE A 33 -11.61 -8.92 23.72
C PHE A 33 -11.50 -10.06 22.71
N GLU A 34 -11.55 -11.33 23.14
CA GLU A 34 -11.51 -12.49 22.23
C GLU A 34 -12.84 -12.71 21.45
N LYS A 35 -13.96 -12.06 21.82
CA LYS A 35 -15.30 -12.32 21.24
C LYS A 35 -15.92 -11.22 20.36
N GLY A 36 -15.21 -10.13 20.07
CA GLY A 36 -15.64 -9.11 19.09
C GLY A 36 -16.69 -8.11 19.60
N ILE A 37 -16.62 -6.87 19.11
CA ILE A 37 -17.22 -5.68 19.72
C ILE A 37 -18.56 -5.32 19.05
N GLY A 38 -19.61 -5.11 19.88
CA GLY A 38 -20.82 -4.36 19.54
C GLY A 38 -21.16 -3.38 20.66
N GLU A 39 -21.64 -2.17 20.34
CA GLU A 39 -21.84 -1.07 21.31
C GLU A 39 -22.72 -1.42 22.52
N SER A 40 -23.66 -2.37 22.35
CA SER A 40 -24.51 -2.91 23.42
C SER A 40 -23.73 -3.70 24.48
N ASN A 41 -22.60 -4.31 24.13
CA ASN A 41 -21.81 -5.15 25.05
C ASN A 41 -21.02 -4.31 26.07
N ILE A 42 -20.62 -3.08 25.72
CA ILE A 42 -19.88 -2.17 26.60
C ILE A 42 -20.79 -1.67 27.75
N ILE A 43 -22.06 -1.39 27.45
CA ILE A 43 -23.04 -0.91 28.45
C ILE A 43 -23.38 -2.01 29.46
N ILE A 44 -23.45 -3.27 29.01
CA ILE A 44 -23.69 -4.44 29.88
C ILE A 44 -22.48 -4.65 30.81
N LEU A 45 -21.25 -4.50 30.29
CA LEU A 45 -20.03 -4.64 31.08
C LEU A 45 -19.91 -3.57 32.16
N ILE A 46 -20.16 -2.30 31.83
CA ILE A 46 -20.13 -1.19 32.80
C ILE A 46 -21.19 -1.39 33.90
N SER A 47 -22.37 -1.90 33.52
CA SER A 47 -23.47 -2.18 34.44
C SER A 47 -23.17 -3.35 35.38
N ALA A 48 -22.53 -4.42 34.88
CA ALA A 48 -22.09 -5.56 35.68
C ALA A 48 -20.98 -5.18 36.68
N ILE A 49 -20.03 -4.34 36.26
CA ILE A 49 -18.96 -3.81 37.13
C ILE A 49 -19.55 -2.92 38.24
N GLY A 50 -20.51 -2.05 37.90
CA GLY A 50 -21.21 -1.20 38.86
C GLY A 50 -21.97 -2.01 39.92
N PHE A 51 -22.66 -3.08 39.49
CA PHE A 51 -23.38 -3.96 40.42
C PHE A 51 -22.43 -4.72 41.35
N LEU A 52 -21.31 -5.23 40.83
CA LEU A 52 -20.31 -5.94 41.64
C LEU A 52 -19.66 -5.01 42.69
N LEU A 53 -19.37 -3.76 42.33
CA LEU A 53 -18.86 -2.74 43.26
C LEU A 53 -19.86 -2.46 44.40
N ILE A 54 -21.15 -2.37 44.11
CA ILE A 54 -22.20 -2.15 45.12
C ILE A 54 -22.31 -3.35 46.07
N VAL A 55 -22.24 -4.57 45.54
CA VAL A 55 -22.27 -5.81 46.35
C VAL A 55 -21.05 -5.88 47.27
N LEU A 56 -19.87 -5.52 46.76
CA LEU A 56 -18.63 -5.49 47.56
C LEU A 56 -18.67 -4.41 48.64
N VAL A 57 -19.20 -3.22 48.34
CA VAL A 57 -19.39 -2.15 49.33
C VAL A 57 -20.35 -2.56 50.44
N LYS A 58 -21.46 -3.23 50.10
CA LYS A 58 -22.42 -3.76 51.09
C LYS A 58 -21.88 -4.92 51.93
N LYS A 59 -20.94 -5.71 51.38
CA LYS A 59 -20.35 -6.87 52.08
C LYS A 59 -19.24 -6.49 53.06
N PHE A 60 -18.54 -5.38 52.82
CA PHE A 60 -17.37 -4.96 53.61
C PHE A 60 -17.56 -3.72 54.48
N ILE A 61 -18.66 -2.95 54.32
CA ILE A 61 -18.97 -1.79 55.18
C ILE A 61 -20.23 -2.09 56.03
N PRO A 62 -20.15 -2.09 57.37
CA PRO A 62 -21.30 -2.36 58.22
C PRO A 62 -22.39 -1.28 58.08
N ASN A 63 -23.65 -1.71 58.05
CA ASN A 63 -24.84 -0.88 57.77
C ASN A 63 -25.00 0.36 58.68
N SER A 64 -24.31 0.44 59.82
CA SER A 64 -24.36 1.58 60.75
C SER A 64 -23.63 2.84 60.26
N VAL A 65 -22.78 2.74 59.23
CA VAL A 65 -21.99 3.87 58.68
C VAL A 65 -22.60 4.44 57.39
N ILE A 66 -23.50 3.70 56.74
CA ILE A 66 -24.12 4.13 55.49
C ILE A 66 -25.27 5.09 55.83
N SER A 67 -25.08 6.38 55.60
CA SER A 67 -26.13 7.38 55.84
C SER A 67 -27.38 7.06 55.01
N LYS A 68 -28.58 7.30 55.56
CA LYS A 68 -29.86 7.11 54.84
C LYS A 68 -29.89 7.81 53.47
N LYS A 69 -29.12 8.90 53.30
CA LYS A 69 -28.97 9.63 52.03
C LYS A 69 -28.23 8.83 50.95
N ILE A 70 -27.23 8.02 51.31
CA ILE A 70 -26.46 7.17 50.37
C ILE A 70 -27.31 5.99 49.87
N VAL A 71 -28.09 5.38 50.76
CA VAL A 71 -29.05 4.33 50.36
C VAL A 71 -30.10 4.92 49.42
N LEU A 72 -30.66 6.08 49.75
CA LEU A 72 -31.62 6.78 48.89
C LEU A 72 -31.03 7.11 47.51
N PHE A 73 -29.79 7.63 47.46
CA PHE A 73 -29.10 7.96 46.20
C PHE A 73 -28.84 6.72 45.35
N SER A 74 -28.41 5.61 45.97
CA SER A 74 -28.17 4.36 45.26
C SER A 74 -29.46 3.74 44.71
N THR A 75 -30.57 3.83 45.45
CA THR A 75 -31.88 3.36 44.99
C THR A 75 -32.47 4.28 43.92
N LEU A 76 -32.27 5.59 44.03
CA LEU A 76 -32.67 6.57 43.01
C LEU A 76 -31.87 6.39 41.72
N TRP A 77 -30.59 6.04 41.80
CA TRP A 77 -29.74 5.78 40.63
C TRP A 77 -30.06 4.44 39.96
N LEU A 78 -30.44 3.41 40.74
CA LEU A 78 -30.98 2.14 40.22
C LEU A 78 -32.33 2.34 39.54
N ILE A 79 -33.22 3.15 40.13
CA ILE A 79 -34.50 3.49 39.50
C ILE A 79 -34.26 4.32 38.23
N ALA A 80 -33.36 5.31 38.26
CA ALA A 80 -33.02 6.11 37.10
C ALA A 80 -32.43 5.26 35.96
N SER A 81 -31.51 4.34 36.26
CA SER A 81 -30.92 3.45 35.24
C SER A 81 -31.91 2.42 34.68
N VAL A 82 -32.78 1.84 35.51
CA VAL A 82 -33.86 0.94 35.05
C VAL A 82 -34.90 1.70 34.22
N VAL A 83 -35.22 2.95 34.60
CA VAL A 83 -36.09 3.83 33.82
C VAL A 83 -35.42 4.24 32.50
N SER A 84 -34.12 4.53 32.48
CA SER A 84 -33.39 4.84 31.23
C SER A 84 -33.32 3.65 30.27
N VAL A 85 -33.11 2.43 30.79
CA VAL A 85 -33.14 1.20 29.99
C VAL A 85 -34.55 0.89 29.50
N GLY A 86 -35.58 1.09 30.35
CA GLY A 86 -36.98 0.94 29.95
C GLY A 86 -37.44 1.99 28.93
N VAL A 87 -36.96 3.23 29.03
CA VAL A 87 -37.22 4.30 28.06
C VAL A 87 -36.50 4.00 26.74
N LEU A 88 -35.25 3.52 26.76
CA LEU A 88 -34.56 3.04 25.56
C LEU A 88 -35.26 1.83 24.94
N TYR A 89 -35.80 0.91 25.75
CA TYR A 89 -36.57 -0.24 25.26
C TYR A 89 -37.89 0.20 24.65
N LEU A 90 -38.59 1.20 25.21
CA LEU A 90 -39.81 1.79 24.66
C LEU A 90 -39.55 2.62 23.39
N PHE A 91 -38.43 3.36 23.32
CA PHE A 91 -38.00 4.03 22.09
C PHE A 91 -37.63 3.02 21.00
N ASN A 92 -37.02 1.89 21.35
CA ASN A 92 -36.73 0.81 20.41
C ASN A 92 -38.01 0.05 20.01
N TYR A 93 -38.97 -0.14 20.93
CA TYR A 93 -40.26 -0.77 20.66
C TYR A 93 -41.16 0.12 19.79
N GLN A 94 -41.17 1.44 20.00
CA GLN A 94 -41.84 2.40 19.09
C GLN A 94 -41.15 2.48 17.72
N LYS A 95 -39.83 2.28 17.66
CA LYS A 95 -39.10 2.17 16.39
C LYS A 95 -39.42 0.87 15.63
N ILE A 96 -39.82 -0.20 16.33
CA ILE A 96 -40.19 -1.50 15.76
C ILE A 96 -41.70 -1.60 15.47
N SER A 97 -42.58 -0.91 16.20
CA SER A 97 -44.04 -1.04 16.07
C SER A 97 -44.74 0.05 15.24
N LYS A 98 -44.00 0.91 14.55
CA LYS A 98 -44.54 1.84 13.54
C LYS A 98 -43.95 1.57 12.16
N SER A 99 -44.06 0.31 11.75
CA SER A 99 -44.17 -0.07 10.34
C SER A 99 -45.66 -0.02 9.97
N GLU A 100 -46.21 1.19 9.87
CA GLU A 100 -47.39 1.43 9.06
C GLU A 100 -46.88 2.05 7.76
N THR A 101 -47.03 1.27 6.69
CA THR A 101 -46.92 1.67 5.29
C THR A 101 -47.40 3.11 5.07
N PRO A 102 -46.54 4.02 4.57
CA PRO A 102 -47.03 5.25 3.98
C PRO A 102 -47.80 4.88 2.71
N GLN A 103 -49.05 5.31 2.62
CA GLN A 103 -49.85 5.24 1.41
C GLN A 103 -49.05 5.84 0.25
N GLN A 104 -48.80 4.98 -0.73
CA GLN A 104 -48.28 5.32 -2.03
C GLN A 104 -49.35 6.17 -2.74
N ASN A 105 -49.23 7.50 -2.64
CA ASN A 105 -49.74 8.36 -3.69
C ASN A 105 -49.02 7.93 -4.96
N SER A 106 -49.80 7.50 -5.94
CA SER A 106 -49.36 6.92 -7.21
C SER A 106 -48.41 7.83 -7.96
N VAL A 107 -47.11 7.61 -7.78
CA VAL A 107 -46.11 7.78 -8.82
C VAL A 107 -45.69 6.36 -9.19
N MET A 108 -45.76 6.01 -10.48
CA MET A 108 -45.39 4.69 -11.01
C MET A 108 -44.08 4.20 -10.39
N PRO A 109 -43.91 2.89 -10.11
CA PRO A 109 -42.61 2.39 -9.72
C PRO A 109 -41.67 2.55 -10.93
N GLN A 110 -40.74 3.50 -10.85
CA GLN A 110 -39.57 3.49 -11.73
C GLN A 110 -38.81 2.23 -11.37
N ARG A 111 -38.80 1.30 -12.33
CA ARG A 111 -38.01 0.07 -12.28
C ARG A 111 -36.55 0.46 -12.05
N GLU A 112 -36.01 0.21 -10.88
CA GLU A 112 -34.55 0.27 -10.68
C GLU A 112 -33.93 -0.67 -11.70
N GLU A 113 -33.22 -0.07 -12.64
CA GLU A 113 -32.61 -0.77 -13.74
C GLU A 113 -31.42 -1.55 -13.17
N SER A 114 -31.60 -2.87 -12.98
CA SER A 114 -30.55 -3.76 -12.45
C SER A 114 -29.25 -3.53 -13.21
N THR A 115 -28.21 -3.16 -12.46
CA THR A 115 -26.83 -3.15 -12.95
C THR A 115 -26.37 -4.60 -13.14
N GLU A 116 -25.42 -4.81 -14.05
CA GLU A 116 -24.81 -6.12 -14.29
C GLU A 116 -23.40 -5.89 -14.83
N ILE A 117 -22.38 -6.58 -14.30
CA ILE A 117 -21.06 -6.70 -14.90
C ILE A 117 -20.69 -8.17 -14.95
N LYS A 118 -20.08 -8.59 -16.05
CA LYS A 118 -19.45 -9.90 -16.17
C LYS A 118 -18.10 -9.80 -16.86
N LEU A 119 -17.06 -10.30 -16.21
CA LEU A 119 -15.72 -10.42 -16.77
C LEU A 119 -15.69 -11.60 -17.76
N LEU A 120 -15.10 -11.35 -18.93
CA LEU A 120 -14.96 -12.36 -19.99
C LEU A 120 -13.52 -12.86 -20.12
N SER A 121 -12.54 -11.99 -19.93
CA SER A 121 -11.11 -12.31 -20.04
C SER A 121 -10.26 -11.33 -19.22
N PRO A 122 -9.22 -11.78 -18.50
CA PRO A 122 -8.88 -13.19 -18.29
C PRO A 122 -9.93 -13.83 -17.37
N ASN A 123 -10.24 -15.10 -17.60
CA ASN A 123 -11.19 -15.83 -16.77
C ASN A 123 -10.59 -17.09 -16.13
N GLY A 124 -9.32 -17.40 -16.44
CA GLY A 124 -8.59 -18.47 -15.79
C GLY A 124 -7.70 -19.29 -16.71
N GLY A 125 -6.52 -19.64 -16.22
CA GLY A 125 -5.55 -20.51 -16.91
C GLY A 125 -4.73 -19.80 -17.98
N GLU A 126 -4.99 -18.52 -18.27
CA GLU A 126 -4.19 -17.76 -19.20
C GLU A 126 -2.76 -17.59 -18.70
N LYS A 127 -1.82 -17.64 -19.65
CA LYS A 127 -0.41 -17.39 -19.42
C LYS A 127 -0.02 -16.15 -20.19
N TRP A 128 -0.01 -15.03 -19.50
CA TRP A 128 0.41 -13.76 -20.05
C TRP A 128 1.92 -13.60 -19.89
N VAL A 129 2.50 -12.73 -20.70
CA VAL A 129 3.93 -12.44 -20.74
C VAL A 129 4.06 -10.96 -20.42
N ALA A 130 4.83 -10.62 -19.38
CA ALA A 130 5.10 -9.23 -19.05
C ALA A 130 5.60 -8.47 -20.30
N GLY A 131 5.32 -7.18 -20.38
CA GLY A 131 5.70 -6.32 -21.51
C GLY A 131 4.86 -6.50 -22.79
N LYS A 132 3.97 -7.49 -22.88
CA LYS A 132 2.95 -7.58 -23.96
C LYS A 132 1.64 -6.94 -23.52
N THR A 133 0.90 -6.38 -24.46
CA THR A 133 -0.44 -5.85 -24.22
C THR A 133 -1.48 -6.96 -24.35
N TYR A 134 -2.35 -7.08 -23.36
CA TYR A 134 -3.48 -8.00 -23.32
C TYR A 134 -4.77 -7.23 -23.08
N THR A 135 -5.84 -7.68 -23.72
CA THR A 135 -7.16 -7.08 -23.54
C THR A 135 -7.89 -7.77 -22.39
N ILE A 136 -8.22 -7.00 -21.37
CA ILE A 136 -9.22 -7.35 -20.36
C ILE A 136 -10.57 -6.99 -20.95
N SER A 137 -11.54 -7.91 -20.93
CA SER A 137 -12.85 -7.70 -21.55
C SER A 137 -13.99 -8.10 -20.63
N TRP A 138 -15.11 -7.40 -20.73
CA TRP A 138 -16.30 -7.61 -19.92
C TRP A 138 -17.58 -7.27 -20.71
N THR A 139 -18.73 -7.68 -20.18
CA THR A 139 -20.05 -7.11 -20.53
C THR A 139 -20.59 -6.33 -19.35
N SER A 140 -21.25 -5.21 -19.61
CA SER A 140 -21.89 -4.41 -18.56
C SER A 140 -23.26 -3.90 -18.99
N LYS A 141 -24.14 -3.69 -18.01
CA LYS A 141 -25.47 -3.11 -18.19
C LYS A 141 -25.71 -2.07 -17.11
N ASN A 142 -26.18 -0.89 -17.52
CA ASN A 142 -26.56 0.23 -16.65
C ASN A 142 -25.42 0.74 -15.74
N ILE A 143 -24.17 0.64 -16.23
CA ILE A 143 -22.96 1.06 -15.52
C ILE A 143 -22.18 1.99 -16.44
N ASN A 144 -21.75 3.12 -15.89
CA ASN A 144 -21.04 4.14 -16.66
C ASN A 144 -19.55 3.85 -16.73
N ASP A 145 -18.93 3.60 -15.59
CA ASP A 145 -17.48 3.43 -15.46
C ASP A 145 -17.15 2.28 -14.52
N VAL A 146 -16.06 1.59 -14.82
CA VAL A 146 -15.55 0.46 -14.05
C VAL A 146 -14.11 0.69 -13.64
N ILE A 147 -13.75 0.26 -12.43
CA ILE A 147 -12.36 0.10 -12.04
C ILE A 147 -11.90 -1.34 -12.25
N ILE A 148 -10.61 -1.50 -12.49
CA ILE A 148 -9.99 -2.80 -12.78
C ILE A 148 -8.86 -3.02 -11.78
N VAL A 149 -8.97 -4.12 -11.04
CA VAL A 149 -8.10 -4.46 -9.92
C VAL A 149 -7.44 -5.81 -10.17
N LEU A 150 -6.11 -5.86 -10.03
CA LEU A 150 -5.32 -7.09 -10.01
C LEU A 150 -5.17 -7.56 -8.55
N ASN A 151 -5.68 -8.76 -8.25
CA ASN A 151 -5.53 -9.39 -6.94
C ASN A 151 -4.41 -10.43 -6.98
N GLN A 152 -3.61 -10.47 -5.92
CA GLN A 152 -2.46 -11.34 -5.76
C GLN A 152 -2.63 -12.16 -4.47
N GLY A 153 -3.07 -13.41 -4.62
CA GLY A 153 -3.44 -14.24 -3.48
C GLY A 153 -4.49 -13.56 -2.58
N ALA A 154 -4.39 -13.77 -1.26
CA ALA A 154 -5.33 -13.22 -0.27
C ALA A 154 -4.91 -11.86 0.32
N SER A 155 -3.75 -11.33 -0.07
CA SER A 155 -3.06 -10.31 0.73
C SER A 155 -2.87 -8.97 0.02
N ARG A 156 -3.08 -8.89 -1.30
CA ARG A 156 -2.79 -7.67 -2.05
C ARG A 156 -3.71 -7.49 -3.26
N SER A 157 -4.12 -6.24 -3.48
CA SER A 157 -4.89 -5.78 -4.64
C SER A 157 -4.23 -4.53 -5.21
N LEU A 158 -4.19 -4.39 -6.54
CA LEU A 158 -3.57 -3.27 -7.25
C LEU A 158 -4.53 -2.73 -8.31
N LEU A 159 -4.70 -1.41 -8.38
CA LEU A 159 -5.44 -0.76 -9.47
C LEU A 159 -4.59 -0.79 -10.76
N ILE A 160 -5.12 -1.30 -11.86
CA ILE A 160 -4.40 -1.40 -13.15
C ILE A 160 -4.96 -0.48 -14.25
N GLY A 161 -6.07 0.22 -13.97
CA GLY A 161 -6.65 1.26 -14.82
C GLY A 161 -6.55 2.65 -14.18
N PRO A 162 -7.09 3.70 -14.84
CA PRO A 162 -7.17 5.03 -14.26
C PRO A 162 -8.04 5.06 -12.99
N GLU A 163 -7.68 5.90 -12.02
CA GLU A 163 -8.44 6.09 -10.77
C GLU A 163 -9.88 6.58 -11.00
N THR A 164 -10.09 7.32 -12.09
CA THR A 164 -11.41 7.79 -12.51
C THR A 164 -12.30 6.68 -13.10
N GLY A 165 -11.76 5.48 -13.32
CA GLY A 165 -12.45 4.39 -13.99
C GLY A 165 -12.37 4.45 -15.52
N VAL A 166 -12.74 3.33 -16.14
CA VAL A 166 -12.81 3.12 -17.58
C VAL A 166 -14.28 3.07 -17.99
N ASN A 167 -14.65 3.73 -19.08
CA ASN A 167 -16.03 3.68 -19.57
C ASN A 167 -16.47 2.23 -19.84
N ALA A 168 -17.48 1.80 -19.10
CA ALA A 168 -17.92 0.41 -19.07
C ALA A 168 -18.47 -0.06 -20.43
N SER A 169 -19.05 0.85 -21.23
CA SER A 169 -19.60 0.55 -22.56
C SER A 169 -18.54 0.16 -23.58
N LEU A 170 -17.25 0.45 -23.32
CA LEU A 170 -16.16 -0.05 -24.16
C LEU A 170 -16.06 -1.57 -24.12
N GLY A 171 -16.49 -2.20 -23.02
CA GLY A 171 -16.42 -3.65 -22.80
C GLY A 171 -15.01 -4.20 -22.77
N LYS A 172 -13.99 -3.33 -22.73
CA LYS A 172 -12.59 -3.70 -22.81
C LYS A 172 -11.64 -2.65 -22.25
N PHE A 173 -10.47 -3.12 -21.83
CA PHE A 173 -9.32 -2.33 -21.43
C PHE A 173 -8.04 -3.04 -21.86
N ASP A 174 -7.17 -2.35 -22.59
CA ASP A 174 -5.89 -2.90 -23.00
C ASP A 174 -4.85 -2.62 -21.90
N TRP A 175 -4.40 -3.69 -21.25
CA TRP A 175 -3.42 -3.64 -20.18
C TRP A 175 -2.10 -4.21 -20.65
N LYS A 176 -1.01 -3.51 -20.35
CA LYS A 176 0.35 -4.00 -20.55
C LYS A 176 0.97 -4.24 -19.17
N PRO A 177 1.01 -5.48 -18.67
CA PRO A 177 1.66 -5.76 -17.40
C PRO A 177 3.16 -5.47 -17.54
N GLU A 178 3.66 -4.45 -16.87
CA GLU A 178 5.08 -4.11 -16.93
C GLU A 178 5.92 -5.17 -16.21
N SER A 179 7.22 -5.23 -16.54
CA SER A 179 8.14 -6.16 -15.90
C SER A 179 8.54 -5.65 -14.52
N PHE A 180 7.60 -5.66 -13.59
CA PHE A 180 7.96 -5.65 -12.18
C PHE A 180 8.19 -7.10 -11.76
N THR A 181 9.32 -7.35 -11.10
CA THR A 181 9.71 -8.62 -10.48
C THR A 181 8.67 -9.21 -9.51
N PHE A 182 7.60 -8.47 -9.23
CA PHE A 182 6.46 -8.88 -8.40
C PHE A 182 5.49 -9.86 -9.10
N TYR A 183 5.38 -9.87 -10.43
CA TYR A 183 4.44 -10.73 -11.15
C TYR A 183 5.06 -12.09 -11.53
N THR A 184 6.36 -12.06 -11.78
CA THR A 184 7.08 -13.05 -12.58
C THR A 184 7.53 -14.25 -11.76
N GLN A 185 6.55 -15.03 -11.30
CA GLN A 185 6.66 -16.40 -10.74
C GLN A 185 5.34 -16.86 -10.09
N ARG A 186 4.29 -16.03 -10.13
CA ARG A 186 3.03 -16.24 -9.44
C ARG A 186 1.97 -16.84 -10.36
N ASN A 187 1.28 -17.86 -9.88
CA ASN A 187 0.17 -18.54 -10.54
C ASN A 187 -1.16 -18.34 -9.78
N ASP A 188 -1.23 -17.31 -8.94
CA ASP A 188 -2.32 -16.97 -8.02
C ASP A 188 -2.95 -15.59 -8.32
N LEU A 189 -2.89 -15.12 -9.57
CA LEU A 189 -3.41 -13.80 -9.98
C LEU A 189 -4.90 -13.88 -10.37
N LYS A 190 -5.70 -12.91 -9.91
CA LYS A 190 -7.09 -12.70 -10.37
C LYS A 190 -7.33 -11.27 -10.83
N ILE A 191 -8.14 -11.07 -11.87
CA ILE A 191 -8.67 -9.75 -12.23
C ILE A 191 -10.05 -9.57 -11.60
N SER A 192 -10.28 -8.39 -11.04
CA SER A 192 -11.56 -7.93 -10.52
C SER A 192 -11.99 -6.68 -11.27
N ILE A 193 -13.23 -6.65 -11.72
CA ILE A 193 -13.88 -5.46 -12.27
C ILE A 193 -14.97 -5.01 -11.30
N ARG A 194 -15.04 -3.70 -11.02
CA ARG A 194 -15.99 -3.14 -10.04
C ARG A 194 -16.61 -1.86 -10.61
N ASP A 195 -17.88 -1.64 -10.34
CA ASP A 195 -18.57 -0.39 -10.64
C ASP A 195 -18.00 0.74 -9.77
N VAL A 196 -17.56 1.83 -10.42
CA VAL A 196 -16.99 3.01 -9.75
C VAL A 196 -17.97 3.59 -8.73
N ALA A 197 -19.28 3.55 -9.00
CA ALA A 197 -20.30 4.10 -8.11
C ALA A 197 -20.34 3.40 -6.72
N TYR A 198 -19.74 2.22 -6.61
CA TYR A 198 -19.70 1.40 -5.40
C TYR A 198 -18.30 1.31 -4.79
N CYS A 199 -17.41 2.22 -5.20
CA CYS A 199 -16.05 2.32 -4.72
C CYS A 199 -15.85 3.66 -3.99
N GLY A 200 -15.27 3.61 -2.80
CA GLY A 200 -14.91 4.76 -1.99
C GLY A 200 -13.41 5.01 -2.00
N TYR A 201 -13.00 6.28 -1.98
CA TYR A 201 -11.61 6.66 -1.75
C TYR A 201 -11.31 6.62 -0.25
N ILE A 202 -10.27 5.87 0.17
CA ILE A 202 -9.90 5.79 1.59
C ILE A 202 -8.84 6.84 1.95
N ASP A 203 -7.77 7.01 1.14
CA ASP A 203 -6.82 8.13 1.15
C ASP A 203 -5.79 8.04 -0.01
N GLU A 204 -4.93 9.06 -0.16
CA GLU A 204 -3.85 9.17 -1.16
C GLU A 204 -2.73 8.11 -1.02
N SER A 205 -2.70 7.34 0.07
CA SER A 205 -1.65 6.37 0.40
C SER A 205 -2.10 4.90 0.31
N THR A 206 -3.41 4.63 0.31
CA THR A 206 -4.00 3.29 0.40
C THR A 206 -4.91 2.91 -0.78
N GLY A 207 -5.30 3.87 -1.61
CA GLY A 207 -6.04 3.64 -2.86
C GLY A 207 -7.56 3.54 -2.72
N ILE A 208 -8.21 2.99 -3.74
CA ILE A 208 -9.66 2.84 -3.86
C ILE A 208 -10.10 1.53 -3.16
N GLU A 209 -11.06 1.60 -2.23
CA GLU A 209 -11.74 0.43 -1.66
C GLU A 209 -13.17 0.34 -2.19
N CYS A 210 -13.48 -0.80 -2.78
CA CYS A 210 -14.84 -1.12 -3.19
C CYS A 210 -15.50 -2.04 -2.19
N VAL A 211 -16.83 -1.93 -2.08
CA VAL A 211 -17.64 -2.89 -1.33
C VAL A 211 -17.34 -4.30 -1.87
N LYS A 212 -16.93 -5.21 -0.98
CA LYS A 212 -16.52 -6.56 -1.36
C LYS A 212 -17.72 -7.37 -1.85
N ASP A 213 -17.56 -7.92 -3.05
CA ASP A 213 -18.07 -9.20 -3.55
C ASP A 213 -19.57 -9.52 -3.43
N GLU A 214 -20.44 -8.51 -3.44
CA GLU A 214 -21.86 -8.75 -3.72
C GLU A 214 -22.19 -8.29 -5.13
N LEU A 215 -22.43 -9.26 -6.03
CA LEU A 215 -23.21 -9.06 -7.25
C LEU A 215 -24.42 -8.17 -6.89
N PRO A 216 -24.78 -7.17 -7.70
CA PRO A 216 -24.43 -7.01 -9.13
C PRO A 216 -23.28 -6.03 -9.46
N HIS A 217 -22.57 -5.49 -8.47
CA HIS A 217 -21.71 -4.31 -8.65
C HIS A 217 -20.25 -4.61 -9.05
N GLY A 218 -19.95 -5.88 -9.37
CA GLY A 218 -18.62 -6.29 -9.79
C GLY A 218 -18.53 -7.77 -10.10
N ASP A 219 -17.45 -8.15 -10.78
CA ASP A 219 -17.13 -9.53 -11.12
C ASP A 219 -15.62 -9.79 -11.02
N SER A 220 -15.22 -11.05 -10.89
CA SER A 220 -13.82 -11.45 -10.78
C SER A 220 -13.55 -12.68 -11.62
N SER A 221 -12.32 -12.82 -12.12
CA SER A 221 -11.93 -13.98 -12.91
C SER A 221 -12.20 -15.28 -12.15
N ASP A 222 -12.86 -16.23 -12.82
CA ASP A 222 -13.32 -17.48 -12.20
C ASP A 222 -12.15 -18.24 -11.58
N ASN A 223 -11.06 -18.37 -12.35
CA ASN A 223 -9.83 -19.02 -11.92
C ASN A 223 -8.63 -18.06 -11.96
N TYR A 224 -7.50 -18.56 -11.46
CA TYR A 224 -6.24 -17.85 -11.51
C TYR A 224 -5.66 -17.84 -12.92
N PHE A 225 -5.03 -16.74 -13.29
CA PHE A 225 -4.14 -16.65 -14.45
C PHE A 225 -2.71 -16.40 -13.97
N SER A 226 -1.76 -16.42 -14.90
CA SER A 226 -0.34 -16.18 -14.58
C SER A 226 0.27 -15.15 -15.51
N ILE A 227 1.23 -14.40 -14.99
CA ILE A 227 2.07 -13.51 -15.79
C ILE A 227 3.49 -14.02 -15.67
N THR A 228 4.01 -14.51 -16.78
CA THR A 228 5.36 -15.02 -16.94
C THR A 228 6.31 -13.89 -17.34
N ARG A 229 7.62 -14.09 -17.13
CA ARG A 229 8.68 -13.17 -17.58
C ARG A 229 8.55 -12.91 -19.08
N ILE A 230 9.10 -11.80 -19.56
CA ILE A 230 9.22 -11.52 -21.00
C ILE A 230 9.91 -12.72 -21.67
N GLU A 231 9.13 -13.64 -22.25
CA GLU A 231 9.67 -14.72 -23.06
C GLU A 231 10.16 -14.10 -24.37
N GLY A 232 11.47 -13.86 -24.39
CA GLY A 232 12.22 -13.35 -25.52
C GLY A 232 13.68 -13.37 -25.14
N LYS A 233 14.35 -14.47 -25.49
CA LYS A 233 15.80 -14.61 -25.35
C LYS A 233 16.47 -13.34 -25.84
N VAL A 234 17.29 -12.70 -25.01
CA VAL A 234 18.07 -11.54 -25.45
C VAL A 234 18.99 -12.00 -26.58
N MET A 235 18.71 -11.59 -27.80
CA MET A 235 19.52 -11.93 -28.97
C MET A 235 20.71 -10.97 -29.13
N ALA A 236 20.52 -9.72 -28.70
CA ALA A 236 21.57 -8.72 -28.55
C ALA A 236 21.14 -7.67 -27.51
N THR A 237 22.10 -7.10 -26.79
CA THR A 237 21.87 -5.98 -25.87
C THR A 237 21.70 -4.70 -26.66
N GLN A 238 20.62 -3.97 -26.39
CA GLN A 238 20.40 -2.65 -26.98
C GLN A 238 21.09 -1.58 -26.14
N VAL A 239 22.08 -0.90 -26.72
CA VAL A 239 22.72 0.27 -26.10
C VAL A 239 21.99 1.53 -26.56
N ILE A 240 21.47 2.30 -25.61
CA ILE A 240 20.64 3.48 -25.84
C ILE A 240 21.40 4.71 -25.36
N TYR A 241 21.68 5.63 -26.28
CA TYR A 241 22.20 6.95 -25.94
C TYR A 241 21.04 7.82 -25.44
N PHE A 242 20.96 8.05 -24.13
CA PHE A 242 19.91 8.85 -23.53
C PHE A 242 20.19 10.34 -23.73
N SER A 243 19.19 11.11 -24.15
CA SER A 243 19.30 12.58 -24.21
C SER A 243 17.93 13.14 -23.91
N PRO A 244 17.78 14.00 -22.88
CA PRO A 244 16.50 14.66 -22.62
C PRO A 244 16.08 15.50 -23.83
N ALA A 245 14.86 15.30 -24.31
CA ALA A 245 14.28 16.05 -25.41
C ALA A 245 13.42 17.23 -24.93
N GLU A 246 12.79 17.08 -23.77
CA GLU A 246 11.88 18.06 -23.18
C GLU A 246 12.48 18.67 -21.91
N ILE A 247 12.08 19.90 -21.61
CA ILE A 247 12.42 20.58 -20.36
C ILE A 247 11.36 20.19 -19.32
N PRO A 248 11.72 19.50 -18.22
CA PRO A 248 10.75 19.17 -17.18
C PRO A 248 10.17 20.42 -16.53
N THR A 249 8.94 20.31 -16.04
CA THR A 249 8.25 21.39 -15.32
C THR A 249 8.81 21.57 -13.90
N GLU A 250 9.12 20.47 -13.21
CA GLU A 250 9.77 20.49 -11.91
C GLU A 250 11.15 21.13 -12.03
N THR A 251 11.47 22.04 -11.12
CA THR A 251 12.71 22.79 -11.12
C THR A 251 13.34 22.79 -9.74
N ASN A 252 14.62 22.45 -9.67
CA ASN A 252 15.43 22.55 -8.46
C ASN A 252 16.69 23.38 -8.72
N GLU A 253 17.27 23.96 -7.68
CA GLU A 253 18.51 24.73 -7.76
C GLU A 253 19.69 23.93 -7.17
N GLY A 254 20.85 23.99 -7.82
CA GLY A 254 22.04 23.26 -7.35
C GLY A 254 23.27 23.49 -8.21
N SER A 255 24.34 22.73 -7.93
CA SER A 255 25.65 22.91 -8.57
C SER A 255 26.24 21.58 -9.02
N CYS A 256 27.05 21.61 -10.07
CA CYS A 256 27.81 20.46 -10.56
C CYS A 256 29.30 20.73 -10.36
N TRP A 257 30.06 19.73 -9.89
CA TRP A 257 31.49 19.91 -9.58
C TRP A 257 32.41 19.00 -10.40
N THR A 258 31.84 18.03 -11.13
CA THR A 258 32.58 17.15 -12.03
C THR A 258 31.67 16.62 -13.13
N THR A 259 32.28 16.09 -14.19
CA THR A 259 31.59 15.23 -15.16
C THR A 259 31.07 13.97 -14.47
N SER A 260 30.04 13.34 -15.04
CA SER A 260 29.36 12.17 -14.47
C SER A 260 30.31 10.99 -14.25
N LEU A 261 30.14 10.29 -13.11
CA LEU A 261 30.87 9.05 -12.83
C LEU A 261 30.11 7.80 -13.28
N SER A 262 28.78 7.88 -13.38
CA SER A 262 27.94 6.76 -13.84
C SER A 262 27.88 6.65 -15.37
N VAL A 263 28.15 7.73 -16.09
CA VAL A 263 28.34 7.71 -17.55
C VAL A 263 29.38 8.74 -18.01
N GLN A 264 30.47 8.23 -18.60
CA GLN A 264 31.58 9.04 -19.06
C GLN A 264 31.38 9.51 -20.51
N ARG A 265 30.57 10.56 -20.69
CA ARG A 265 30.41 11.23 -21.99
C ARG A 265 30.13 12.71 -21.86
N LYS A 266 30.30 13.41 -22.98
CA LYS A 266 30.07 14.84 -23.08
C LYS A 266 28.64 15.20 -22.72
N GLY A 267 28.48 16.23 -21.90
CA GLY A 267 27.16 16.70 -21.46
C GLY A 267 26.52 15.87 -20.34
N ALA A 268 27.24 14.92 -19.73
CA ALA A 268 26.81 14.23 -18.52
C ALA A 268 27.61 14.73 -17.30
N TRP A 269 26.88 15.07 -16.23
CA TRP A 269 27.41 15.79 -15.08
C TRP A 269 27.02 15.12 -13.77
N ARG A 270 27.86 15.29 -12.77
CA ARG A 270 27.56 14.95 -11.38
C ARG A 270 27.22 16.23 -10.64
N CYS A 271 25.99 16.30 -10.13
CA CYS A 271 25.44 17.51 -9.53
C CYS A 271 24.85 17.24 -8.15
N ALA A 272 24.61 18.29 -7.38
CA ALA A 272 23.99 18.23 -6.07
C ALA A 272 22.89 19.27 -5.95
N VAL A 273 21.82 18.86 -5.29
CA VAL A 273 20.72 19.71 -4.83
C VAL A 273 20.63 19.51 -3.33
N GLY A 274 20.96 20.55 -2.56
CA GLY A 274 21.17 20.42 -1.12
C GLY A 274 22.22 19.34 -0.80
N ASN A 275 21.83 18.32 -0.03
CA ASN A 275 22.69 17.20 0.35
C ASN A 275 22.57 15.98 -0.57
N ALA A 276 21.70 16.02 -1.58
CA ALA A 276 21.47 14.89 -2.48
C ALA A 276 22.37 15.01 -3.72
N ILE A 277 23.00 13.90 -4.10
CA ILE A 277 23.82 13.80 -5.31
C ILE A 277 23.01 13.16 -6.42
N PHE A 278 23.04 13.78 -7.60
CA PHE A 278 22.43 13.28 -8.82
C PHE A 278 23.53 13.03 -9.86
N ASP A 279 23.68 11.77 -10.25
CA ASP A 279 24.70 11.32 -11.18
C ASP A 279 24.16 10.15 -12.02
N PRO A 280 23.72 10.38 -13.27
CA PRO A 280 24.00 11.56 -14.10
C PRO A 280 22.91 12.62 -14.09
N CYS A 281 23.32 13.85 -14.37
CA CYS A 281 22.50 14.92 -14.91
C CYS A 281 22.94 15.21 -16.34
N PHE A 282 21.99 15.39 -17.27
CA PHE A 282 22.27 15.55 -18.68
C PHE A 282 21.98 16.95 -19.17
N THR A 283 22.92 17.52 -19.93
CA THR A 283 22.68 18.76 -20.68
C THR A 283 21.61 18.52 -21.73
N ILE A 284 20.60 19.38 -21.78
CA ILE A 284 19.57 19.35 -22.84
C ILE A 284 20.19 19.88 -24.13
N SER A 285 20.00 19.15 -25.22
CA SER A 285 20.56 19.49 -26.54
C SER A 285 20.24 20.93 -26.94
N GLY A 286 21.26 21.72 -27.27
CA GLY A 286 21.12 23.12 -27.66
C GLY A 286 20.89 24.12 -26.52
N SER A 287 20.99 23.71 -25.26
CA SER A 287 20.83 24.58 -24.09
C SER A 287 21.97 24.43 -23.07
N LYS A 288 22.02 25.31 -22.06
CA LYS A 288 22.88 25.15 -20.88
C LYS A 288 22.15 24.51 -19.68
N ASN A 289 20.89 24.14 -19.87
CA ASN A 289 20.06 23.57 -18.83
C ASN A 289 20.39 22.08 -18.66
N LEU A 290 20.29 21.59 -17.42
CA LEU A 290 20.46 20.18 -17.12
C LEU A 290 19.17 19.54 -16.64
N VAL A 291 18.99 18.28 -16.99
CA VAL A 291 17.95 17.42 -16.43
C VAL A 291 18.60 16.38 -15.55
N CYS A 292 18.16 16.30 -14.31
CA CYS A 292 18.64 15.34 -13.32
C CYS A 292 17.52 14.35 -12.96
N ASN A 293 17.90 13.18 -12.45
CA ASN A 293 16.96 12.16 -11.96
C ASN A 293 15.93 11.68 -13.00
N ALA A 294 16.28 11.72 -14.28
CA ALA A 294 15.45 11.12 -15.31
C ALA A 294 15.44 9.59 -15.15
N ASN A 295 14.35 8.96 -15.56
CA ASN A 295 14.19 7.51 -15.58
C ASN A 295 13.47 7.09 -16.87
N PRO A 296 14.21 6.78 -17.95
CA PRO A 296 13.63 6.45 -19.24
C PRO A 296 12.85 5.14 -19.26
N VAL A 297 13.00 4.29 -18.24
CA VAL A 297 12.21 3.05 -18.14
C VAL A 297 10.81 3.34 -17.62
N MET A 298 10.70 4.23 -16.62
CA MET A 298 9.42 4.61 -16.01
C MET A 298 8.74 5.80 -16.70
N GLY A 299 9.36 6.39 -17.71
CA GLY A 299 8.85 7.60 -18.37
C GLY A 299 8.95 8.85 -17.49
N GLU A 300 9.80 8.83 -16.46
CA GLU A 300 10.00 9.99 -15.58
C GLU A 300 11.04 10.91 -16.23
N ASN A 301 10.62 12.12 -16.59
CA ASN A 301 11.50 13.09 -17.25
C ASN A 301 12.52 13.73 -16.30
N GLY A 302 12.45 13.46 -15.00
CA GLY A 302 13.29 14.07 -13.99
C GLY A 302 12.92 15.53 -13.75
N PHE A 303 13.88 16.33 -13.25
CA PHE A 303 13.69 17.75 -12.99
C PHE A 303 14.74 18.61 -13.69
N LEU A 304 14.37 19.84 -14.02
CA LEU A 304 15.27 20.87 -14.50
C LEU A 304 16.17 21.35 -13.34
N LEU A 305 17.48 21.23 -13.51
CA LEU A 305 18.45 21.82 -12.59
C LEU A 305 18.80 23.24 -13.04
N LYS A 306 18.39 24.22 -12.24
CA LYS A 306 18.92 25.59 -12.28
C LYS A 306 20.29 25.61 -11.61
N LEU A 307 21.30 25.95 -12.40
CA LEU A 307 22.67 26.05 -11.95
C LEU A 307 22.85 27.29 -11.05
N ALA A 308 23.24 27.08 -9.79
CA ALA A 308 23.71 28.13 -8.90
C ALA A 308 25.11 28.63 -9.29
N GLU A 309 25.92 27.77 -9.92
CA GLU A 309 27.28 28.07 -10.38
C GLU A 309 27.50 27.61 -11.82
N SER A 310 28.49 28.21 -12.52
CA SER A 310 28.85 27.75 -13.87
C SER A 310 29.35 26.30 -13.84
N LEU A 311 29.00 25.53 -14.87
CA LEU A 311 29.51 24.17 -15.04
C LEU A 311 31.04 24.14 -15.03
N PRO A 312 31.66 23.09 -14.44
CA PRO A 312 33.10 22.92 -14.51
C PRO A 312 33.55 22.61 -15.94
N SER A 313 34.86 22.60 -16.17
CA SER A 313 35.39 22.18 -17.47
C SER A 313 35.00 20.73 -17.74
N ASP A 314 34.49 20.47 -18.94
CA ASP A 314 34.14 19.12 -19.36
C ASP A 314 35.42 18.31 -19.62
N THR A 315 35.73 17.40 -18.70
CA THR A 315 36.87 16.48 -18.76
C THR A 315 36.48 15.10 -19.25
N SER A 316 35.25 14.92 -19.77
CA SER A 316 34.77 13.62 -20.20
C SER A 316 35.59 13.10 -21.38
N VAL A 317 36.00 11.84 -21.29
CA VAL A 317 36.55 11.10 -22.42
C VAL A 317 35.39 10.31 -22.99
N ASP A 318 34.95 10.66 -24.20
CA ASP A 318 33.90 9.92 -24.89
C ASP A 318 34.37 8.50 -25.19
N ASN A 319 33.92 7.58 -24.35
CA ASN A 319 34.13 6.15 -24.48
C ASN A 319 32.88 5.48 -25.08
N SER A 320 32.20 6.13 -26.02
CA SER A 320 31.09 5.55 -26.79
C SER A 320 31.44 4.13 -27.26
N GLY A 321 30.87 3.12 -26.61
CA GLY A 321 31.11 1.70 -26.90
C GLY A 321 32.02 0.94 -25.92
N ARG A 322 32.68 1.58 -24.95
CA ARG A 322 33.33 0.91 -23.80
C ARG A 322 32.55 1.28 -22.55
N GLY A 323 31.76 0.32 -22.04
CA GLY A 323 30.82 0.45 -20.93
C GLY A 323 31.27 1.43 -19.84
N TRP A 324 30.38 2.28 -19.33
CA TRP A 324 29.22 1.84 -18.54
C TRP A 324 27.90 2.53 -18.92
N GLY A 325 26.79 1.90 -18.55
CA GLY A 325 25.47 2.53 -18.55
C GLY A 325 25.07 2.89 -17.13
N TRP A 326 24.49 4.08 -16.95
CA TRP A 326 24.03 4.55 -15.65
C TRP A 326 22.75 3.84 -15.18
N LEU A 327 22.03 3.22 -16.13
CA LEU A 327 20.86 2.38 -15.92
C LEU A 327 20.95 1.18 -16.86
N ILE A 328 20.59 0.00 -16.36
CA ILE A 328 20.48 -1.22 -17.16
C ILE A 328 19.15 -1.91 -16.91
N GLU A 329 18.69 -2.68 -17.87
CA GLU A 329 17.56 -3.60 -17.73
C GLU A 329 18.02 -5.03 -18.06
N LEU A 330 17.82 -5.95 -17.14
CA LEU A 330 18.13 -7.36 -17.27
C LEU A 330 17.10 -8.08 -18.17
N GLU A 331 17.39 -9.32 -18.55
CA GLU A 331 16.50 -10.14 -19.38
C GLU A 331 15.11 -10.34 -18.77
N ASP A 332 15.02 -10.44 -17.44
CA ASP A 332 13.75 -10.56 -16.73
C ASP A 332 13.03 -9.21 -16.52
N GLY A 333 13.59 -8.11 -17.04
CA GLY A 333 13.07 -6.76 -16.95
C GLY A 333 13.43 -6.01 -15.67
N THR A 334 14.17 -6.62 -14.75
CA THR A 334 14.73 -5.94 -13.58
C THR A 334 15.59 -4.76 -14.01
N THR A 335 15.37 -3.59 -13.41
CA THR A 335 16.17 -2.40 -13.68
C THR A 335 17.21 -2.17 -12.60
N CYS A 336 18.45 -1.86 -12.97
CA CYS A 336 19.51 -1.58 -12.02
C CYS A 336 20.18 -0.23 -12.29
N LYS A 337 20.30 0.60 -11.25
CA LYS A 337 20.91 1.94 -11.31
C LYS A 337 22.36 1.88 -10.82
N PHE A 338 23.26 2.51 -11.55
CA PHE A 338 24.67 2.54 -11.19
C PHE A 338 24.87 3.36 -9.91
N ILE A 339 25.53 2.76 -8.91
CA ILE A 339 25.82 3.42 -7.65
C ILE A 339 27.15 4.14 -7.78
N THR A 340 27.12 5.46 -7.63
CA THR A 340 28.33 6.27 -7.64
C THR A 340 28.85 6.52 -6.23
N GLY A 341 30.17 6.71 -6.08
CA GLY A 341 30.83 6.86 -4.78
C GLY A 341 31.35 5.53 -4.21
N ALA A 342 31.52 5.44 -2.89
CA ALA A 342 32.02 4.23 -2.24
C ALA A 342 30.88 3.21 -2.01
N THR A 343 31.12 1.94 -2.34
CA THR A 343 30.19 0.83 -2.09
C THR A 343 30.94 -0.36 -1.48
N GLY A 344 30.18 -1.33 -0.98
CA GLY A 344 30.74 -2.56 -0.43
C GLY A 344 31.37 -3.47 -1.49
N LEU A 345 32.09 -4.49 -1.01
CA LEU A 345 32.68 -5.54 -1.82
C LEU A 345 32.01 -6.88 -1.52
N ILE A 346 31.78 -7.67 -2.55
CA ILE A 346 31.40 -9.09 -2.46
C ILE A 346 32.37 -9.86 -3.35
N ASP A 347 33.07 -10.84 -2.77
CA ASP A 347 34.09 -11.64 -3.43
C ASP A 347 35.10 -10.76 -4.22
N ASP A 348 35.59 -9.72 -3.51
CA ASP A 348 36.52 -8.69 -4.01
C ASP A 348 36.01 -7.85 -5.20
N LYS A 349 34.73 -7.96 -5.54
CA LYS A 349 34.06 -7.15 -6.57
C LYS A 349 33.23 -6.05 -5.93
N ARG A 350 33.37 -4.83 -6.45
CA ARG A 350 32.57 -3.68 -6.05
C ARG A 350 31.10 -3.90 -6.41
N ILE A 351 30.20 -3.56 -5.49
CA ILE A 351 28.78 -3.45 -5.80
C ILE A 351 28.59 -2.23 -6.70
N ASN A 352 28.33 -2.46 -7.99
CA ASN A 352 28.26 -1.42 -9.01
C ASN A 352 26.84 -0.94 -9.27
N TYR A 353 25.83 -1.80 -9.16
CA TYR A 353 24.43 -1.42 -9.36
C TYR A 353 23.54 -1.93 -8.23
N ASP A 354 22.50 -1.14 -7.93
CA ASP A 354 21.36 -1.51 -7.08
C ASP A 354 20.13 -1.74 -7.98
N CYS A 355 19.43 -2.84 -7.77
CA CYS A 355 18.35 -3.30 -8.64
C CYS A 355 16.97 -3.14 -8.01
N SER A 356 15.95 -2.97 -8.86
CA SER A 356 14.55 -2.76 -8.44
C SER A 356 13.93 -3.94 -7.68
N ASP A 357 14.54 -5.12 -7.74
CA ASP A 357 14.14 -6.33 -7.03
C ASP A 357 14.92 -6.56 -5.72
N GLY A 358 15.81 -5.63 -5.36
CA GLY A 358 16.68 -5.71 -4.18
C GLY A 358 17.97 -6.50 -4.38
N SER A 359 18.23 -7.01 -5.60
CA SER A 359 19.50 -7.62 -5.96
C SER A 359 20.58 -6.57 -6.27
N PHE A 360 21.82 -7.02 -6.41
CA PHE A 360 22.95 -6.16 -6.77
C PHE A 360 23.71 -6.72 -7.97
N ILE A 361 24.34 -5.82 -8.75
CA ILE A 361 25.31 -6.21 -9.77
C ILE A 361 26.73 -5.93 -9.29
N LEU A 362 27.57 -6.96 -9.40
CA LEU A 362 28.96 -6.93 -8.99
C LEU A 362 29.89 -6.63 -10.16
N GLY A 363 30.83 -5.72 -9.95
CA GLY A 363 31.89 -5.41 -10.90
C GLY A 363 31.38 -4.88 -12.25
N ASP A 364 32.27 -4.94 -13.23
CA ASP A 364 32.01 -4.42 -14.57
C ASP A 364 31.09 -5.35 -15.37
N LEU A 365 30.26 -4.75 -16.23
CA LEU A 365 29.43 -5.50 -17.16
C LEU A 365 30.30 -6.24 -18.18
N GLN A 366 29.96 -7.50 -18.47
CA GLN A 366 30.61 -8.28 -19.51
C GLN A 366 30.07 -7.87 -20.87
N ILE A 367 30.83 -7.08 -21.61
CA ILE A 367 30.45 -6.56 -22.93
C ILE A 367 30.54 -7.66 -23.99
N GLY A 368 29.51 -7.76 -24.84
CA GLY A 368 29.46 -8.70 -25.97
C GLY A 368 28.28 -8.40 -26.90
N THR A 369 27.89 -9.36 -27.75
CA THR A 369 26.60 -9.26 -28.47
C THR A 369 25.44 -9.22 -27.48
N ILE A 370 25.50 -10.10 -26.48
CA ILE A 370 24.62 -10.12 -25.32
C ILE A 370 25.51 -9.77 -24.13
N TRP A 371 25.35 -8.57 -23.59
CA TRP A 371 26.03 -8.16 -22.38
C TRP A 371 25.50 -8.97 -21.22
N LYS A 372 26.35 -9.23 -20.23
CA LYS A 372 25.96 -9.95 -19.02
C LYS A 372 26.37 -9.16 -17.79
N ALA A 373 25.55 -9.28 -16.75
CA ALA A 373 25.83 -8.75 -15.42
C ALA A 373 26.00 -9.93 -14.46
N GLU A 374 26.92 -9.79 -13.50
CA GLU A 374 27.02 -10.73 -12.39
C GLU A 374 26.09 -10.27 -11.26
N GLN A 375 24.96 -10.94 -11.12
CA GLN A 375 23.91 -10.60 -10.17
C GLN A 375 24.07 -11.41 -8.89
N VAL A 376 23.72 -10.79 -7.75
CA VAL A 376 23.59 -11.43 -6.45
C VAL A 376 22.26 -11.03 -5.81
N ASP A 377 21.37 -12.02 -5.64
CA ASP A 377 20.03 -11.81 -5.09
C ASP A 377 20.00 -11.78 -3.55
N ASN A 378 20.99 -12.42 -2.92
CA ASN A 378 21.06 -12.52 -1.46
C ASN A 378 22.50 -12.37 -0.96
N LEU A 379 22.75 -11.25 -0.28
CA LEU A 379 24.04 -10.90 0.31
C LEU A 379 24.55 -11.93 1.35
N GLN A 380 23.67 -12.76 1.91
CA GLN A 380 24.02 -13.78 2.91
C GLN A 380 24.55 -15.07 2.27
N THR A 381 23.96 -15.50 1.14
CA THR A 381 24.38 -16.74 0.47
C THR A 381 25.52 -16.52 -0.52
N ARG A 382 25.71 -15.27 -1.00
CA ARG A 382 26.74 -14.89 -1.97
C ARG A 382 26.76 -15.75 -3.23
N LEU A 383 25.62 -16.34 -3.57
CA LEU A 383 25.49 -17.05 -4.83
C LEU A 383 25.33 -16.01 -5.93
N THR A 384 26.24 -16.04 -6.91
CA THR A 384 26.19 -15.15 -8.06
C THR A 384 25.77 -15.91 -9.31
N GLU A 385 25.07 -15.21 -10.19
CA GLU A 385 24.72 -15.72 -11.52
C GLU A 385 24.97 -14.68 -12.60
N PHE A 386 25.31 -15.15 -13.80
CA PHE A 386 25.47 -14.27 -14.95
C PHE A 386 24.15 -14.14 -15.71
N VAL A 387 23.54 -12.97 -15.60
CA VAL A 387 22.26 -12.66 -16.22
C VAL A 387 22.44 -11.81 -17.49
N PRO A 388 21.72 -12.11 -18.58
CA PRO A 388 21.77 -11.28 -19.78
C PRO A 388 21.15 -9.90 -19.56
N ILE A 389 21.69 -8.90 -20.24
CA ILE A 389 21.21 -7.51 -20.20
C ILE A 389 20.45 -7.21 -21.48
N ARG A 390 19.19 -6.79 -21.37
CA ARG A 390 18.36 -6.40 -22.51
C ARG A 390 18.70 -5.00 -23.00
N ARG A 391 18.74 -4.02 -22.11
CA ARG A 391 18.99 -2.60 -22.44
C ARG A 391 20.04 -1.98 -21.53
N VAL A 392 20.84 -1.08 -22.08
CA VAL A 392 21.83 -0.27 -21.37
C VAL A 392 21.62 1.18 -21.78
N TRP A 393 21.38 2.07 -20.82
CA TRP A 393 21.29 3.51 -21.08
C TRP A 393 22.63 4.16 -20.76
N GLN A 394 23.19 4.85 -21.75
CA GLN A 394 24.39 5.67 -21.64
C GLN A 394 24.00 7.12 -21.78
#